data_AF-A0A660Q8V5-F1
#
_entry.id   AF-A0A660Q8V5-F1
#
_cell.length_a   1.000
_cell.length_b   1.000
_cell.length_c   1.000
_cell.angle_alpha   90.00
_cell.angle_beta   90.00
_cell.angle_gamma   90.00
#
_symmetry.space_group_name_H-M   'P 1'
#
loop_
_entity.id
_entity.type
_entity.pdbx_description
1 polymer ?
#
loop_
_entity_poly.entity_id
_entity_poly.type
_entity_poly.pdbx_seq_one_letter_code
_entity_poly.pdbx_strand_id
1 'polypeptide(L)'
;MAQRRNEAIRSLIKQFTGRQAHPAIQFIKYGIGGAIATLVDVLVFYLCAWMIFPALRDDDFAVKLLSLPVRAVSESLRSRNFVIDSIIAFIFSNLTAYLINIVWVFTPGRHRRHVEIALFYAVSVTSIAIGTGVGWMLITMLGTSTTFSYIAKMVAAVMINYVCRKYVVFQG
;
A
#
# COMPACT_ATOMS: atom_id res chain seq x y z
N MET A 1 32.56 13.69 21.64
CA MET A 1 31.35 12.87 21.35
C MET A 1 30.19 13.68 20.74
N ALA A 2 29.89 14.89 21.23
CA ALA A 2 28.78 15.71 20.72
C ALA A 2 28.89 16.08 19.22
N GLN A 3 30.10 16.35 18.72
CA GLN A 3 30.32 16.72 17.31
C GLN A 3 30.03 15.56 16.34
N ARG A 4 30.53 14.35 16.64
CA ARG A 4 30.22 13.13 15.86
C ARG A 4 28.71 12.82 15.84
N ARG A 5 28.01 13.04 16.96
CA ARG A 5 26.55 12.89 17.04
C ARG A 5 25.83 13.88 16.13
N ASN A 6 26.24 15.14 16.13
CA ASN A 6 25.62 16.18 15.31
C ASN A 6 25.84 15.94 13.80
N GLU A 7 27.01 15.45 13.41
CA GLU A 7 27.30 15.04 12.03
C GLU A 7 26.44 13.86 11.58
N ALA A 8 26.28 12.84 12.45
CA ALA A 8 25.42 11.68 12.17
C ALA A 8 23.96 12.10 11.99
N ILE A 9 23.44 12.98 12.85
CA ILE A 9 22.07 13.49 12.73
C ILE A 9 21.88 14.27 11.43
N ARG A 10 22.81 15.15 11.05
CA ARG A 10 22.74 15.89 9.78
C ARG A 10 22.76 14.95 8.57
N SER A 11 23.58 13.91 8.61
CA SER A 11 23.63 12.88 7.55
C SER A 11 22.31 12.12 7.44
N LEU A 12 21.71 11.71 8.57
CA LEU A 12 20.40 11.05 8.60
C LEU A 12 19.30 11.95 8.04
N ILE A 13 19.25 13.21 8.46
CA ILE A 13 18.27 14.19 7.94
C ILE A 13 18.42 14.32 6.43
N LYS A 14 19.65 14.47 5.92
CA LYS A 14 19.91 14.58 4.47
C LYS A 14 19.44 13.33 3.70
N GLN A 15 19.65 12.14 4.23
CA GLN A 15 19.19 10.89 3.62
C GLN A 15 17.67 10.74 3.68
N PHE A 16 17.03 11.24 4.73
CA PHE A 16 15.59 11.17 4.88
C PHE A 16 14.86 12.21 4.01
N THR A 17 15.41 13.41 3.84
CA THR A 17 14.84 14.46 3.00
C THR A 17 15.19 14.29 1.51
N GLY A 18 16.37 13.78 1.20
CA GLY A 18 16.82 13.49 -0.16
C GLY A 18 16.34 12.12 -0.68
N ARG A 19 16.41 11.91 -2.00
CA ARG A 19 16.12 10.61 -2.64
C ARG A 19 17.29 9.63 -2.54
N GLN A 20 18.51 10.14 -2.47
CA GLN A 20 19.72 9.33 -2.29
C GLN A 20 19.87 8.97 -0.81
N ALA A 21 19.55 7.73 -0.47
CA ALA A 21 19.61 7.21 0.88
C ALA A 21 20.21 5.80 0.90
N HIS A 22 20.81 5.42 2.03
CA HIS A 22 21.18 4.02 2.24
C HIS A 22 19.95 3.10 2.07
N PRO A 23 20.09 1.87 1.51
CA PRO A 23 18.95 0.99 1.21
C PRO A 23 17.98 0.77 2.39
N ALA A 24 18.50 0.71 3.62
CA ALA A 24 17.66 0.59 4.82
C ALA A 24 16.76 1.83 5.05
N ILE A 25 17.29 3.04 4.88
CA ILE A 25 16.52 4.28 5.03
C ILE A 25 15.51 4.41 3.89
N GLN A 26 15.90 4.02 2.67
CA GLN A 26 14.98 3.99 1.53
C GLN A 26 13.82 3.03 1.77
N PHE A 27 14.08 1.84 2.34
CA PHE A 27 13.03 0.90 2.74
C PHE A 27 12.11 1.45 3.82
N ILE A 28 12.64 2.19 4.81
CA ILE A 28 11.82 2.87 5.83
C ILE A 28 10.90 3.91 5.19
N LYS A 29 11.44 4.77 4.31
CA LYS A 29 10.66 5.78 3.58
C LYS A 29 9.58 5.12 2.73
N TYR A 30 9.93 4.02 2.08
CA TYR A 30 9.01 3.19 1.31
C TYR A 30 7.87 2.64 2.19
N GLY A 31 8.20 2.10 3.37
CA GLY A 31 7.22 1.62 4.34
C GLY A 31 6.27 2.71 4.83
N ILE A 32 6.80 3.91 5.13
CA ILE A 32 6.00 5.09 5.49
C ILE A 32 5.07 5.49 4.35
N GLY A 33 5.57 5.55 3.12
CA GLY A 33 4.75 5.84 1.94
C GLY A 33 3.65 4.80 1.73
N GLY A 34 3.95 3.52 1.99
CA GLY A 34 2.97 2.44 1.97
C GLY A 34 1.89 2.63 3.04
N ALA A 35 2.24 2.97 4.27
CA ALA A 35 1.28 3.24 5.34
C ALA A 35 0.34 4.40 5.00
N ILE A 36 0.87 5.50 4.44
CA ILE A 36 0.05 6.62 3.96
C ILE A 36 -0.89 6.16 2.85
N ALA A 37 -0.41 5.38 1.89
CA ALA A 37 -1.24 4.84 0.83
C ALA A 37 -2.35 3.93 1.36
N THR A 38 -2.08 3.12 2.39
CA THR A 38 -3.11 2.29 3.05
C THR A 38 -4.15 3.16 3.76
N LEU A 39 -3.77 4.27 4.39
CA LEU A 39 -4.73 5.21 4.97
C LEU A 39 -5.63 5.83 3.90
N VAL A 40 -5.05 6.19 2.74
CA VAL A 40 -5.83 6.67 1.59
C VAL A 40 -6.77 5.58 1.05
N ASP A 41 -6.31 4.33 0.97
CA ASP A 41 -7.14 3.19 0.56
C ASP A 41 -8.39 3.06 1.45
N VAL A 42 -8.17 2.99 2.77
CA VAL A 42 -9.24 2.91 3.77
C VAL A 42 -10.19 4.10 3.64
N LEU A 43 -9.66 5.33 3.56
CA LEU A 43 -10.49 6.53 3.45
C LEU A 43 -11.35 6.51 2.17
N VAL A 44 -10.74 6.26 1.02
CA VAL A 44 -11.44 6.24 -0.27
C VAL A 44 -12.48 5.13 -0.28
N PHE A 45 -12.13 3.93 0.20
CA PHE A 45 -13.08 2.82 0.31
C PHE A 45 -14.31 3.22 1.14
N TYR A 46 -14.12 3.71 2.37
CA TYR A 46 -15.25 4.04 3.25
C TYR A 46 -16.07 5.22 2.72
N LEU A 47 -15.47 6.21 2.07
CA LEU A 47 -16.20 7.31 1.44
C LEU A 47 -17.02 6.83 0.25
N CYS A 48 -16.47 5.99 -0.62
CA CYS A 48 -17.20 5.42 -1.76
C CYS A 48 -18.32 4.49 -1.29
N ALA A 49 -18.03 3.60 -0.34
CA ALA A 49 -18.97 2.66 0.25
C ALA A 49 -20.12 3.34 1.02
N TRP A 50 -19.91 4.59 1.46
CA TRP A 50 -20.94 5.39 2.12
C TRP A 50 -21.76 6.23 1.13
N MET A 51 -21.08 6.92 0.19
CA MET A 51 -21.71 7.98 -0.61
C MET A 51 -22.07 7.58 -2.04
N ILE A 52 -21.32 6.66 -2.65
CA ILE A 52 -21.38 6.40 -4.09
C ILE A 52 -21.98 5.02 -4.37
N PHE A 53 -21.36 3.98 -3.83
CA PHE A 53 -21.80 2.59 -3.99
C PHE A 53 -22.06 1.98 -2.61
N PRO A 54 -23.28 2.12 -2.05
CA PRO A 54 -23.58 1.69 -0.69
C PRO A 54 -23.14 0.25 -0.42
N ALA A 55 -22.19 0.07 0.50
CA ALA A 55 -21.64 -1.24 0.88
C ALA A 55 -21.49 -1.43 2.40
N LEU A 56 -21.73 -0.38 3.20
CA LEU A 56 -21.63 -0.42 4.66
C LEU A 56 -22.88 -1.04 5.32
N ARG A 57 -22.71 -1.52 6.55
CA ARG A 57 -23.75 -2.01 7.46
C ARG A 57 -23.72 -1.26 8.78
N ASP A 58 -24.85 -1.27 9.49
CA ASP A 58 -24.99 -0.64 10.80
C ASP A 58 -24.05 -1.24 11.86
N ASP A 59 -23.62 -2.50 11.68
CA ASP A 59 -22.72 -3.19 12.59
C ASP A 59 -21.23 -2.92 12.34
N ASP A 60 -20.88 -2.26 11.23
CA ASP A 60 -19.50 -1.91 10.89
C ASP A 60 -18.88 -0.93 11.89
N PHE A 61 -17.60 -1.14 12.19
CA PHE A 61 -16.87 -0.34 13.18
C PHE A 61 -16.87 1.16 12.87
N ALA A 62 -16.60 1.53 11.61
CA ALA A 62 -16.55 2.94 11.20
C ALA A 62 -17.92 3.61 11.30
N VAL A 63 -19.00 2.87 10.98
CA VAL A 63 -20.37 3.35 11.09
C VAL A 63 -20.73 3.62 12.54
N LYS A 64 -20.45 2.69 13.45
CA LYS A 64 -20.69 2.86 14.89
C LYS A 64 -19.88 4.00 15.49
N LEU A 65 -18.60 4.10 15.13
CA LEU A 65 -17.70 5.13 15.66
C LEU A 65 -18.13 6.54 15.25
N LEU A 66 -18.61 6.72 14.02
CA LEU A 66 -18.94 8.03 13.45
C LEU A 66 -20.45 8.30 13.37
N SER A 67 -21.29 7.34 13.80
CA SER A 67 -22.75 7.41 13.71
C SER A 67 -23.25 7.75 12.30
N LEU A 68 -22.66 7.10 11.28
CA LEU A 68 -22.99 7.38 9.88
C LEU A 68 -24.37 6.84 9.51
N PRO A 69 -25.18 7.59 8.73
CA PRO A 69 -26.41 7.05 8.16
C PRO A 69 -26.07 6.01 7.09
N VAL A 70 -26.57 4.78 7.24
CA VAL A 70 -26.35 3.68 6.30
C VAL A 70 -27.60 3.43 5.46
N ARG A 71 -27.39 3.21 4.17
CA ARG A 71 -28.46 2.78 3.25
C ARG A 71 -28.49 1.26 3.18
N ALA A 72 -29.56 0.66 3.67
CA ALA A 72 -29.79 -0.78 3.53
C ALA A 72 -29.87 -1.17 2.04
N VAL A 73 -29.07 -2.17 1.66
CA VAL A 73 -29.04 -2.77 0.33
C VAL A 73 -29.05 -4.29 0.46
N SER A 74 -29.44 -5.01 -0.59
CA SER A 74 -29.37 -6.47 -0.59
C SER A 74 -27.91 -6.96 -0.49
N GLU A 75 -27.69 -8.13 0.10
CA GLU A 75 -26.34 -8.69 0.28
C GLU A 75 -25.60 -8.91 -1.06
N SER A 76 -26.33 -9.29 -2.12
CA SER A 76 -25.76 -9.42 -3.47
C SER A 76 -25.26 -8.07 -4.01
N LEU A 77 -26.06 -7.01 -3.86
CA LEU A 77 -25.65 -5.66 -4.27
C LEU A 77 -24.49 -5.15 -3.43
N ARG A 78 -24.53 -5.38 -2.11
CA ARG A 78 -23.47 -5.01 -1.17
C ARG A 78 -22.13 -5.62 -1.56
N SER A 79 -22.11 -6.93 -1.83
CA SER A 79 -20.90 -7.65 -2.24
C SER A 79 -20.34 -7.12 -3.56
N ARG A 80 -21.20 -6.80 -4.54
CA ARG A 80 -20.77 -6.20 -5.80
C ARG A 80 -20.19 -4.79 -5.59
N ASN A 81 -20.87 -3.96 -4.81
CA ASN A 81 -20.41 -2.60 -4.50
C ASN A 81 -19.08 -2.63 -3.76
N PHE A 82 -18.92 -3.52 -2.77
CA PHE A 82 -17.65 -3.74 -2.05
C PHE A 82 -16.47 -3.99 -3.01
N VAL A 83 -16.66 -4.83 -4.04
CA VAL A 83 -15.60 -5.10 -5.04
C VAL A 83 -15.30 -3.84 -5.85
N ILE A 84 -16.33 -3.10 -6.29
CA ILE A 84 -16.16 -1.84 -7.04
C ILE A 84 -15.41 -0.81 -6.19
N ASP A 85 -15.83 -0.59 -4.94
CA ASP A 85 -15.19 0.34 -4.00
C ASP A 85 -13.75 -0.05 -3.72
N SER A 86 -13.46 -1.35 -3.56
CA SER A 86 -12.10 -1.86 -3.36
C SER A 86 -11.20 -1.58 -4.57
N ILE A 87 -11.72 -1.71 -5.80
CA ILE A 87 -10.97 -1.39 -7.02
C ILE A 87 -10.69 0.12 -7.09
N ILE A 88 -11.68 0.95 -6.77
CA ILE A 88 -11.51 2.41 -6.75
C ILE A 88 -10.46 2.81 -5.70
N ALA A 89 -10.59 2.31 -4.48
CA ALA A 89 -9.64 2.55 -3.39
C ALA A 89 -8.22 2.11 -3.79
N PHE A 90 -8.08 0.91 -4.37
CA PHE A 90 -6.80 0.41 -4.87
C PHE A 90 -6.17 1.34 -5.90
N ILE A 91 -6.97 1.92 -6.81
CA ILE A 91 -6.49 2.87 -7.81
C ILE A 91 -5.92 4.13 -7.13
N PHE A 92 -6.69 4.79 -6.26
CA PHE A 92 -6.25 6.03 -5.60
C PHE A 92 -5.10 5.80 -4.62
N SER A 93 -5.11 4.69 -3.90
CA SER A 93 -4.03 4.28 -3.01
C SER A 93 -2.72 4.06 -3.78
N ASN A 94 -2.76 3.32 -4.89
CA ASN A 94 -1.55 3.07 -5.70
C ASN A 94 -1.06 4.34 -6.38
N LEU A 95 -1.94 5.24 -6.82
CA LEU A 95 -1.53 6.53 -7.34
C LEU A 95 -0.81 7.33 -6.25
N THR A 96 -1.36 7.38 -5.04
CA THR A 96 -0.72 8.04 -3.90
C THR A 96 0.64 7.45 -3.60
N ALA A 97 0.74 6.12 -3.56
CA ALA A 97 2.01 5.43 -3.38
C ALA A 97 3.00 5.80 -4.49
N TYR A 98 2.58 5.79 -5.76
CA TYR A 98 3.41 6.18 -6.90
C TYR A 98 3.94 7.60 -6.74
N LEU A 99 3.08 8.56 -6.41
CA LEU A 99 3.46 9.97 -6.21
C LEU A 99 4.49 10.12 -5.09
N ILE A 100 4.27 9.46 -3.94
CA ILE A 100 5.24 9.47 -2.83
C ILE A 100 6.57 8.84 -3.28
N ASN A 101 6.50 7.75 -4.06
CA ASN A 101 7.68 7.05 -4.52
C ASN A 101 8.53 7.93 -5.44
N ILE A 102 7.95 8.62 -6.43
CA ILE A 102 8.70 9.49 -7.35
C ILE A 102 9.16 10.80 -6.70
N VAL A 103 8.38 11.33 -5.75
CA VAL A 103 8.71 12.61 -5.09
C VAL A 103 9.80 12.39 -4.05
N TRP A 104 9.73 11.30 -3.29
CA TRP A 104 10.49 11.14 -2.05
C TRP A 104 11.38 9.90 -1.99
N VAL A 105 10.93 8.73 -2.45
CA VAL A 105 11.61 7.45 -2.16
C VAL A 105 12.65 7.07 -3.22
N PHE A 106 12.27 7.10 -4.49
CA PHE A 106 13.03 6.59 -5.62
C PHE A 106 13.32 7.69 -6.64
N THR A 107 14.30 7.45 -7.51
CA THR A 107 14.64 8.36 -8.61
C THR A 107 13.85 7.97 -9.87
N PRO A 108 12.92 8.81 -10.36
CA PRO A 108 12.18 8.53 -11.59
C PRO A 108 13.07 8.73 -12.83
N GLY A 109 12.58 8.29 -13.99
CA GLY A 109 13.23 8.51 -15.29
C GLY A 109 13.84 7.27 -15.93
N ARG A 110 13.56 6.06 -15.40
CA ARG A 110 13.93 4.82 -16.09
C ARG A 110 13.08 4.62 -17.36
N HIS A 111 11.80 5.00 -17.29
CA HIS A 111 10.84 4.89 -18.38
C HIS A 111 10.10 6.23 -18.57
N ARG A 112 9.27 6.32 -19.62
CA ARG A 112 8.31 7.43 -19.76
C ARG A 112 7.27 7.35 -18.63
N ARG A 113 6.75 8.49 -18.15
CA ARG A 113 5.84 8.55 -16.98
C ARG A 113 4.65 7.58 -17.05
N HIS A 114 3.98 7.45 -18.19
CA HIS A 114 2.86 6.52 -18.33
C HIS A 114 3.28 5.04 -18.22
N VAL A 115 4.49 4.70 -18.67
CA VAL A 115 5.05 3.35 -18.53
C VAL A 115 5.43 3.09 -17.07
N GLU A 116 6.00 4.07 -16.36
CA GLU A 116 6.28 3.93 -14.93
C GLU A 116 5.00 3.67 -14.13
N ILE A 117 3.93 4.44 -14.41
CA ILE A 117 2.61 4.23 -13.78
C ILE A 117 2.10 2.83 -14.10
N ALA A 118 2.06 2.43 -15.38
CA ALA A 118 1.59 1.11 -15.78
C ALA A 118 2.37 -0.03 -15.11
N LEU A 119 3.70 0.05 -15.08
CA LEU A 119 4.55 -0.93 -14.40
C LEU A 119 4.33 -0.92 -12.88
N PHE A 120 4.11 0.24 -12.27
CA PHE A 120 3.83 0.36 -10.84
C PHE A 120 2.55 -0.38 -10.46
N TYR A 121 1.47 -0.19 -11.23
CA TYR A 121 0.22 -0.94 -11.05
C TYR A 121 0.39 -2.43 -11.31
N ALA A 122 1.07 -2.80 -12.41
CA ALA A 122 1.32 -4.20 -12.76
C ALA A 122 2.07 -4.93 -11.64
N VAL A 123 3.17 -4.35 -11.14
CA VAL A 123 3.93 -4.87 -10.00
C VAL A 123 3.06 -5.02 -8.77
N SER A 124 2.17 -4.06 -8.50
CA SER A 124 1.30 -4.09 -7.33
C SER A 124 0.27 -5.23 -7.40
N VAL A 125 -0.36 -5.43 -8.56
CA VAL A 125 -1.28 -6.56 -8.80
C VAL A 125 -0.53 -7.90 -8.70
N THR A 126 0.63 -8.02 -9.35
CA THR A 126 1.45 -9.24 -9.29
C THR A 126 1.90 -9.55 -7.87
N SER A 127 2.30 -8.52 -7.09
CA SER A 127 2.71 -8.70 -5.70
C SER A 127 1.57 -9.19 -4.81
N ILE A 128 0.35 -8.72 -5.04
CA ILE A 128 -0.85 -9.21 -4.33
C ILE A 128 -1.11 -10.68 -4.68
N ALA A 129 -1.03 -11.03 -5.97
CA ALA A 129 -1.25 -12.41 -6.43
C ALA A 129 -0.21 -13.37 -5.82
N ILE A 130 1.08 -13.04 -5.92
CA ILE A 130 2.16 -13.86 -5.36
C ILE A 130 2.05 -13.93 -3.83
N GLY A 131 1.87 -12.79 -3.14
CA GLY A 131 1.74 -12.77 -1.68
C GLY A 131 0.55 -13.60 -1.21
N THR A 132 -0.57 -13.56 -1.92
CA THR A 132 -1.74 -14.39 -1.62
C THR A 132 -1.45 -15.87 -1.84
N GLY A 133 -0.71 -16.22 -2.90
CA GLY A 133 -0.21 -17.58 -3.12
C GLY A 133 0.67 -18.08 -1.96
N VAL A 134 1.58 -17.24 -1.45
CA VAL A 134 2.41 -17.58 -0.28
C VAL A 134 1.55 -17.85 0.96
N GLY A 135 0.60 -16.97 1.26
CA GLY A 135 -0.32 -17.15 2.39
C GLY A 135 -1.17 -18.43 2.25
N TRP A 136 -1.67 -18.70 1.05
CA TRP A 136 -2.42 -19.93 0.76
C TRP A 136 -1.56 -21.19 0.98
N MET A 137 -0.33 -21.20 0.44
CA MET A 137 0.60 -22.32 0.59
C MET A 137 0.94 -22.61 2.06
N LEU A 138 1.13 -21.55 2.86
CA LEU A 138 1.41 -21.68 4.29
C LEU A 138 0.25 -22.29 5.08
N ILE A 139 -0.99 -22.05 4.66
CA ILE A 139 -2.18 -22.67 5.27
C ILE A 139 -2.30 -24.13 4.81
N THR A 140 -2.25 -24.37 3.50
CA THR A 140 -2.62 -25.68 2.93
C THR A 140 -1.51 -26.72 3.05
N MET A 141 -0.25 -26.32 2.95
CA MET A 141 0.88 -27.26 2.95
C MET A 141 1.60 -27.33 4.30
N LEU A 142 1.59 -26.25 5.07
CA LEU A 142 2.33 -26.14 6.33
C LEU A 142 1.42 -26.06 7.57
N GLY A 143 0.09 -26.02 7.38
CA GLY A 143 -0.89 -26.02 8.48
C GLY A 143 -0.77 -24.82 9.42
N THR A 144 -0.20 -23.71 8.96
CA THR A 144 0.04 -22.54 9.82
C THR A 144 -1.25 -21.76 10.09
N SER A 145 -1.26 -20.93 11.14
CA SER A 145 -2.41 -20.10 11.47
C SER A 145 -2.70 -19.05 10.40
N THR A 146 -3.97 -18.68 10.26
CA THR A 146 -4.42 -17.63 9.32
C THR A 146 -3.71 -16.30 9.57
N THR A 147 -3.53 -15.93 10.84
CA THR A 147 -2.84 -14.68 11.21
C THR A 147 -1.39 -14.70 10.74
N PHE A 148 -0.66 -15.79 10.99
CA PHE A 148 0.73 -15.92 10.55
C PHE A 148 0.83 -15.88 9.01
N SER A 149 -0.02 -16.64 8.33
CA SER A 149 -0.09 -16.66 6.86
C SER A 149 -0.43 -15.29 6.26
N TYR A 150 -1.30 -14.52 6.91
CA TYR A 150 -1.65 -13.18 6.49
C TYR A 150 -0.49 -12.20 6.63
N ILE A 151 0.23 -12.25 7.75
CA ILE A 151 1.46 -11.45 7.96
C ILE A 151 2.52 -11.82 6.92
N ALA A 152 2.75 -13.12 6.70
CA ALA A 152 3.72 -13.59 5.70
C ALA A 152 3.35 -13.13 4.28
N LYS A 153 2.08 -13.26 3.89
CA LYS A 153 1.53 -12.68 2.64
C LYS A 153 1.85 -11.20 2.52
N MET A 154 1.59 -10.41 3.56
CA MET A 154 1.80 -8.96 3.57
C MET A 154 3.27 -8.61 3.41
N VAL A 155 4.15 -9.27 4.16
CA VAL A 155 5.61 -9.09 4.07
C VAL A 155 6.11 -9.44 2.67
N ALA A 156 5.69 -10.58 2.12
CA ALA A 156 6.06 -10.99 0.76
C ALA A 156 5.64 -9.93 -0.28
N ALA A 157 4.39 -9.47 -0.23
CA ALA A 157 3.89 -8.45 -1.15
C ALA A 157 4.65 -7.12 -1.03
N VAL A 158 4.97 -6.66 0.19
CA VAL A 158 5.76 -5.44 0.43
C VAL A 158 7.17 -5.57 -0.14
N MET A 159 7.82 -6.72 0.09
CA MET A 159 9.18 -6.98 -0.39
C MET A 159 9.25 -7.05 -1.91
N ILE A 160 8.32 -7.77 -2.55
CA ILE A 160 8.25 -7.84 -4.03
C ILE A 160 8.05 -6.44 -4.60
N ASN A 161 7.08 -5.68 -4.07
CA ASN A 161 6.85 -4.32 -4.53
C ASN A 161 8.10 -3.44 -4.37
N TYR A 162 8.78 -3.49 -3.21
CA TYR A 162 9.99 -2.69 -2.99
C TYR A 162 11.09 -3.03 -4.00
N VAL A 163 11.40 -4.32 -4.18
CA VAL A 163 12.45 -4.78 -5.09
C VAL A 163 12.11 -4.43 -6.54
N CYS A 164 10.89 -4.71 -6.99
CA CYS A 164 10.47 -4.41 -8.36
C CYS A 164 10.40 -2.89 -8.61
N ARG A 165 9.90 -2.10 -7.66
CA ARG A 165 9.87 -0.63 -7.81
C ARG A 165 11.28 -0.06 -7.92
N LYS A 166 12.20 -0.54 -7.08
CA LYS A 166 13.61 -0.12 -7.08
C LYS A 166 14.34 -0.45 -8.39
N TYR A 167 14.20 -1.68 -8.88
CA TYR A 167 15.04 -2.17 -9.99
C TYR A 167 14.36 -2.25 -11.36
N VAL A 168 13.03 -2.36 -11.40
CA VAL A 168 12.26 -2.54 -12.65
C VAL A 168 11.55 -1.23 -13.04
N VAL A 169 10.95 -0.55 -12.07
CA VAL A 169 10.15 0.67 -12.33
C VAL A 169 11.02 1.93 -12.34
N PHE A 170 11.89 2.10 -11.35
CA PHE A 170 12.68 3.33 -11.13
C PHE A 170 14.19 3.10 -11.29
N GLN A 171 14.98 4.17 -11.14
CA GLN A 171 16.44 4.15 -11.23
C GLN A 171 17.12 4.01 -9.85
N GLY A 172 17.01 2.83 -9.22
CA GLY A 172 17.63 2.56 -7.91
C GLY A 172 16.82 3.13 -6.77
#